data_AF-A0A6S7L2J1-F1
#
_entry.id   AF-A0A6S7L2J1-F1
#
_cell.length_a   1.000
_cell.length_b   1.000
_cell.length_c   1.000
_cell.angle_alpha   90.00
_cell.angle_beta   90.00
_cell.angle_gamma   90.00
#
_symmetry.space_group_name_H-M   'P 1'
#
loop_
_entity.id
_entity.type
_entity.pdbx_description
1 polymer ?
#
loop_
_entity_poly.entity_id
_entity_poly.type
_entity_poly.pdbx_seq_one_letter_code
_entity_poly.pdbx_strand_id
1 'polypeptide(L)'
;MVGLARAAVNGDEKALDLFSSAKGKKQPSSQFANSFFFGTADGVVFLVDDKGHTTTSFSVDGSVKTLLYYEGKDILVTVTENMMLTQHSISLDGNTNEIMKVKITAGSGSRYIVWAGQGVLATASGENVLRMLDIGRNENYVLRLESAAYEQGECITCIAYSSMK
;
A
#
# COMPACT_ATOMS: atom_id res chain seq x y z
N MET A 1 -30.84 12.38 -22.54
CA MET A 1 -31.78 11.42 -21.93
C MET A 1 -32.20 11.90 -20.53
N VAL A 2 -32.90 13.04 -20.46
CA VAL A 2 -33.43 13.62 -19.21
C VAL A 2 -34.93 13.77 -19.43
N GLY A 3 -35.73 12.78 -19.00
CA GLY A 3 -37.17 12.83 -19.29
C GLY A 3 -38.02 11.69 -18.75
N LEU A 4 -37.45 10.52 -18.48
CA LEU A 4 -38.24 9.37 -18.00
C LEU A 4 -38.56 9.47 -16.50
N ALA A 5 -37.60 9.85 -15.66
CA ALA A 5 -37.82 9.96 -14.22
C ALA A 5 -38.79 11.09 -13.84
N ARG A 6 -38.74 12.22 -14.57
CA ARG A 6 -39.63 13.37 -14.35
C ARG A 6 -41.07 13.12 -14.81
N ALA A 7 -41.28 12.19 -15.75
CA ALA A 7 -42.60 11.81 -16.23
C ALA A 7 -43.30 10.80 -15.31
N ALA A 8 -42.53 10.02 -14.54
CA ALA A 8 -43.06 8.99 -13.63
C ALA A 8 -43.51 9.56 -12.27
N VAL A 9 -42.96 10.70 -11.85
CA VAL A 9 -43.44 11.46 -10.70
C VAL A 9 -44.27 12.62 -11.24
N ASN A 10 -45.49 12.82 -10.75
CA ASN A 10 -46.41 13.85 -11.25
C ASN A 10 -45.98 15.28 -10.84
N GLY A 11 -44.74 15.67 -11.15
CA GLY A 11 -44.15 16.95 -10.75
C GLY A 11 -43.74 17.07 -9.28
N ASP A 12 -43.73 15.98 -8.50
CA ASP A 12 -43.29 16.02 -7.10
C ASP A 12 -41.76 16.14 -7.02
N GLU A 13 -41.28 17.36 -6.79
CA GLU A 13 -39.85 17.69 -6.75
C GLU A 13 -39.13 17.04 -5.55
N LYS A 14 -39.83 16.79 -4.44
CA LYS A 14 -39.23 16.08 -3.29
C LYS A 14 -38.99 14.60 -3.61
N ALA A 15 -39.86 13.98 -4.41
CA ALA A 15 -39.65 12.62 -4.89
C ALA A 15 -38.46 12.54 -5.86
N LEU A 16 -38.27 13.54 -6.73
CA LEU A 16 -37.10 13.65 -7.60
C LEU A 16 -35.78 13.74 -6.81
N ASP A 17 -35.76 14.47 -5.70
CA ASP A 17 -34.58 14.56 -4.83
C ASP A 17 -34.25 13.23 -4.12
N LEU A 18 -35.24 12.42 -3.79
CA LEU A 18 -35.00 11.07 -3.24
C LEU A 18 -34.34 10.13 -4.27
N PHE A 19 -34.69 10.26 -5.56
CA PHE A 19 -34.04 9.49 -6.63
C PHE A 19 -32.67 10.06 -7.02
N SER A 20 -32.44 11.37 -6.87
CA SER A 20 -31.11 11.97 -7.07
C SER A 20 -30.15 11.56 -5.96
N SER A 21 -30.65 11.46 -4.72
CA SER A 21 -29.87 11.08 -3.54
C SER A 21 -29.55 9.58 -3.46
N ALA A 22 -30.26 8.74 -4.21
CA ALA A 22 -29.93 7.32 -4.40
C ALA A 22 -28.80 7.08 -5.43
N LYS A 23 -28.35 8.11 -6.14
CA LYS A 23 -26.98 8.15 -6.65
C LYS A 23 -26.09 8.42 -5.46
N GLY A 24 -25.91 7.41 -4.60
CA GLY A 24 -24.87 7.42 -3.58
C GLY A 24 -23.60 7.96 -4.23
N LYS A 25 -22.88 8.85 -3.53
CA LYS A 25 -21.57 9.34 -3.96
C LYS A 25 -20.89 8.16 -4.61
N LYS A 26 -20.70 8.19 -5.93
CA LYS A 26 -19.84 7.21 -6.57
C LYS A 26 -18.51 7.46 -5.89
N GLN A 27 -18.19 6.67 -4.85
CA GLN A 27 -16.80 6.33 -4.62
C GLN A 27 -16.29 6.01 -6.02
N PRO A 28 -15.19 6.64 -6.48
CA PRO A 28 -14.59 6.24 -7.73
C PRO A 28 -14.54 4.72 -7.64
N SER A 29 -15.28 4.05 -8.54
CA SER A 29 -15.26 2.60 -8.60
C SER A 29 -13.78 2.28 -8.70
N SER A 30 -13.20 1.69 -7.66
CA SER A 30 -11.81 1.30 -7.66
C SER A 30 -11.65 0.51 -8.96
N GLN A 31 -10.96 1.08 -9.95
CA GLN A 31 -10.81 0.41 -11.25
C GLN A 31 -10.00 -0.88 -11.10
N PHE A 32 -9.39 -1.06 -9.91
CA PHE A 32 -8.68 -2.23 -9.44
C PHE A 32 -9.44 -3.01 -8.36
N ALA A 33 -10.77 -2.89 -8.27
CA ALA A 33 -11.55 -3.56 -7.21
C ALA A 33 -11.27 -5.08 -7.13
N ASN A 34 -10.87 -5.69 -8.26
CA ASN A 34 -10.47 -7.08 -8.36
C ASN A 34 -9.08 -7.27 -9.02
N SER A 35 -8.24 -6.24 -9.00
CA SER A 35 -6.88 -6.30 -9.57
C SER A 35 -5.85 -6.24 -8.45
N PHE A 36 -4.69 -6.84 -8.67
CA PHE A 36 -3.62 -6.83 -7.68
C PHE A 36 -2.24 -6.84 -8.34
N PHE A 37 -1.26 -6.38 -7.59
CA PHE A 37 0.14 -6.44 -8.01
C PHE A 37 0.86 -7.58 -7.28
N PHE A 38 1.83 -8.18 -7.95
CA PHE A 38 2.76 -9.10 -7.32
C PHE A 38 4.18 -8.88 -7.84
N GLY A 39 5.15 -9.10 -6.96
CA GLY A 39 6.57 -9.02 -7.28
C GLY A 39 7.19 -10.41 -7.37
N THR A 40 8.23 -10.54 -8.18
CA THR A 40 8.91 -11.81 -8.44
C THR A 40 10.37 -11.81 -7.96
N ALA A 41 10.96 -13.01 -7.89
CA ALA A 41 12.33 -13.20 -7.44
C ALA A 41 13.41 -12.65 -8.40
N ASP A 42 13.06 -12.45 -9.66
CA ASP A 42 13.89 -11.77 -10.68
C ASP A 42 13.69 -10.25 -10.71
N GLY A 43 12.89 -9.70 -9.79
CA GLY A 43 12.74 -8.25 -9.62
C GLY A 43 11.69 -7.60 -10.52
N VAL A 44 10.76 -8.37 -11.08
CA VAL A 44 9.68 -7.83 -11.91
C VAL A 44 8.41 -7.66 -11.08
N VAL A 45 7.71 -6.54 -11.28
CA VAL A 45 6.38 -6.31 -10.71
C VAL A 45 5.35 -6.37 -11.82
N PHE A 46 4.31 -7.17 -11.60
CA PHE A 46 3.21 -7.37 -12.53
C PHE A 46 1.90 -6.86 -11.94
N LEU A 47 1.02 -6.38 -12.81
CA LEU A 47 -0.39 -6.15 -12.55
C LEU A 47 -1.20 -7.33 -13.10
N VAL A 48 -2.12 -7.84 -12.29
CA VAL A 48 -3.16 -8.78 -12.71
C VAL A 48 -4.48 -8.03 -12.75
N ASP A 49 -5.14 -8.01 -13.90
CA ASP A 49 -6.46 -7.39 -14.06
C ASP A 49 -7.60 -8.29 -13.54
N ASP A 50 -8.83 -7.75 -13.59
CA ASP A 50 -10.05 -8.44 -13.14
C ASP A 50 -10.41 -9.68 -13.99
N LYS A 51 -9.76 -9.85 -15.14
CA LYS A 51 -9.90 -11.01 -16.05
C LYS A 51 -8.74 -12.00 -15.90
N GLY A 52 -7.78 -11.73 -15.02
CA GLY A 52 -6.59 -12.55 -14.81
C GLY A 52 -5.50 -12.35 -15.87
N HIS A 53 -5.58 -11.32 -16.72
CA HIS A 53 -4.46 -10.98 -17.58
C HIS A 53 -3.35 -10.34 -16.77
N THR A 54 -2.12 -10.76 -17.06
CA THR A 54 -0.93 -10.29 -16.38
C THR A 54 -0.14 -9.37 -17.31
N THR A 55 0.14 -8.14 -16.87
CA THR A 55 0.98 -7.19 -17.59
C THR A 55 2.16 -6.77 -16.72
N THR A 56 3.33 -6.61 -17.34
CA THR A 56 4.51 -6.08 -16.64
C THR A 56 4.28 -4.61 -16.32
N SER A 57 4.42 -4.22 -15.06
CA SER A 57 4.34 -2.81 -14.64
C SER A 57 5.71 -2.16 -14.64
N PHE A 58 6.68 -2.74 -13.94
CA PHE A 58 8.06 -2.24 -13.85
C PHE A 58 9.03 -3.31 -13.36
N SER A 59 10.33 -3.00 -13.39
CA SER A 59 11.40 -3.85 -12.84
C SER A 59 12.25 -3.08 -11.83
N VAL A 60 12.70 -3.77 -10.80
CA VAL A 60 13.61 -3.27 -9.76
C VAL A 60 14.91 -4.06 -9.76
N ASP A 61 15.93 -3.49 -9.12
CA ASP A 61 17.25 -4.10 -9.03
C ASP A 61 17.29 -5.14 -7.88
N GLY A 62 17.00 -6.39 -8.24
CA GLY A 62 17.03 -7.56 -7.36
C GLY A 62 15.65 -8.09 -6.97
N SER A 63 15.64 -9.25 -6.32
CA SER A 63 14.42 -9.95 -5.88
C SER A 63 13.49 -9.06 -5.04
N VAL A 64 12.20 -9.04 -5.38
CA VAL A 64 11.18 -8.35 -4.58
C VAL A 64 10.94 -9.13 -3.29
N LYS A 65 11.32 -8.54 -2.16
CA LYS A 65 11.09 -9.11 -0.83
C LYS A 65 9.71 -8.76 -0.30
N THR A 66 9.28 -7.52 -0.53
CA THR A 66 8.02 -7.00 0.00
C THR A 66 7.44 -6.00 -0.98
N LEU A 67 6.16 -6.13 -1.27
CA LEU A 67 5.38 -5.22 -2.10
C LEU A 67 4.19 -4.74 -1.27
N LEU A 68 4.05 -3.43 -1.13
CA LEU A 68 3.05 -2.80 -0.27
C LEU A 68 2.32 -1.71 -1.04
N TYR A 69 1.00 -1.65 -0.90
CA TYR A 69 0.19 -0.59 -1.49
C TYR A 69 -0.10 0.49 -0.44
N TYR A 70 0.10 1.75 -0.81
CA TYR A 70 -0.26 2.92 -0.03
C TYR A 70 -1.58 3.48 -0.54
N GLU A 71 -2.68 2.95 -0.01
CA GLU A 71 -4.05 3.21 -0.45
C GLU A 71 -4.40 4.70 -0.56
N GLY A 72 -4.04 5.52 0.44
CA GLY A 72 -4.36 6.95 0.42
C GLY A 72 -3.59 7.80 -0.59
N LYS A 73 -2.62 7.22 -1.33
CA LYS A 73 -1.76 7.95 -2.28
C LYS A 73 -1.62 7.29 -3.65
N ASP A 74 -2.23 6.12 -3.87
CA ASP A 74 -2.03 5.33 -5.09
C ASP A 74 -0.55 5.09 -5.40
N ILE A 75 0.22 4.67 -4.38
CA ILE A 75 1.65 4.38 -4.51
C ILE A 75 1.92 2.90 -4.21
N LEU A 76 2.68 2.23 -5.07
CA LEU A 76 3.33 0.96 -4.76
C LEU A 76 4.69 1.22 -4.15
N VAL A 77 4.94 0.56 -3.03
CA VAL A 77 6.24 0.51 -2.37
C VAL A 77 6.82 -0.87 -2.54
N THR A 78 8.01 -0.93 -3.14
CA THR A 78 8.77 -2.16 -3.34
C THR A 78 10.00 -2.12 -2.46
N VAL A 79 10.25 -3.18 -1.69
CA VAL A 79 11.52 -3.39 -0.99
C VAL A 79 12.13 -4.69 -1.51
N THR A 80 13.36 -4.58 -2.00
CA THR A 80 14.14 -5.72 -2.52
C THR A 80 14.94 -6.41 -1.41
N GLU A 81 15.50 -7.59 -1.69
CA GLU A 81 16.38 -8.30 -0.73
C GLU A 81 17.66 -7.52 -0.37
N ASN A 82 18.14 -6.65 -1.25
CA ASN A 82 19.29 -5.77 -1.00
C ASN A 82 18.92 -4.45 -0.30
N MET A 83 17.69 -4.34 0.21
CA MET A 83 17.14 -3.19 0.95
C MET A 83 17.08 -1.91 0.12
N MET A 84 16.82 -2.05 -1.18
CA MET A 84 16.41 -0.93 -2.02
C MET A 84 14.90 -0.75 -1.90
N LEU A 85 14.49 0.43 -1.45
CA LEU A 85 13.11 0.87 -1.45
C LEU A 85 12.85 1.70 -2.71
N THR A 86 11.79 1.37 -3.44
CA THR A 86 11.27 2.17 -4.55
C THR A 86 9.82 2.54 -4.31
N GLN A 87 9.42 3.72 -4.75
CA GLN A 87 8.02 4.15 -4.79
C GLN A 87 7.61 4.38 -6.23
N HIS A 88 6.44 3.85 -6.61
CA HIS A 88 5.86 4.06 -7.93
C HIS A 88 4.43 4.59 -7.79
N SER A 89 4.11 5.72 -8.41
CA SER A 89 2.72 6.17 -8.51
C SER A 89 1.97 5.28 -9.48
N ILE A 90 0.70 5.03 -9.20
CA ILE A 90 -0.22 4.28 -10.06
C ILE A 90 -1.19 5.27 -10.68
N SER A 91 -1.26 5.32 -12.01
CA SER A 91 -2.28 6.09 -12.72
C SER A 91 -3.57 5.29 -12.88
N LEU A 92 -4.65 5.99 -13.25
CA LEU A 92 -5.99 5.39 -13.40
C LEU A 92 -6.02 4.21 -14.38
N ASP A 93 -5.16 4.21 -15.40
CA ASP A 93 -5.03 3.16 -16.39
C ASP A 93 -4.13 1.98 -15.94
N GLY A 94 -3.62 2.01 -14.71
CA GLY A 94 -2.75 0.97 -14.14
C GLY A 94 -1.28 1.12 -14.49
N ASN A 95 -0.92 2.17 -15.24
CA ASN A 95 0.49 2.46 -15.51
C ASN A 95 1.19 2.95 -14.23
N THR A 96 2.49 2.64 -14.14
CA THR A 96 3.31 2.95 -12.97
C THR A 96 4.46 3.86 -13.34
N ASN A 97 4.76 4.87 -12.51
CA ASN A 97 5.90 5.76 -12.70
C ASN A 97 6.76 5.81 -11.44
N GLU A 98 8.07 5.59 -11.56
CA GLU A 98 9.00 5.68 -10.42
C GLU A 98 9.02 7.13 -9.89
N ILE A 99 8.76 7.27 -8.59
CA ILE A 99 8.82 8.54 -7.85
C ILE A 99 10.19 8.68 -7.18
N MET A 100 10.66 7.61 -6.53
CA MET A 100 11.92 7.62 -5.82
C MET A 100 12.48 6.21 -5.64
N LYS A 101 13.80 6.17 -5.46
CA LYS A 101 14.58 4.97 -5.16
C LYS A 101 15.66 5.30 -4.14
N VAL A 102 15.64 4.63 -3.00
CA VAL A 102 16.59 4.86 -1.90
C VAL A 102 16.99 3.55 -1.24
N LYS A 103 18.23 3.48 -0.77
CA LYS A 103 18.68 2.35 0.05
C LYS A 103 18.29 2.61 1.51
N ILE A 104 17.60 1.66 2.13
CA ILE A 104 17.14 1.76 3.52
C ILE A 104 18.00 0.91 4.45
N THR A 105 18.11 1.34 5.70
CA THR A 105 18.82 0.59 6.74
C THR A 105 17.84 -0.35 7.42
N ALA A 106 18.07 -1.66 7.29
CA ALA A 106 17.11 -2.68 7.73
C ALA A 106 17.73 -3.80 8.59
N GLY A 107 18.89 -3.54 9.21
CA GLY A 107 19.60 -4.54 10.00
C GLY A 107 20.06 -5.76 9.21
N SER A 108 20.75 -6.66 9.90
CA SER A 108 21.18 -7.94 9.37
C SER A 108 20.24 -9.05 9.87
N GLY A 109 19.65 -9.85 8.98
CA GLY A 109 18.79 -10.98 9.36
C GLY A 109 17.64 -11.24 8.39
N SER A 110 16.74 -12.15 8.79
CA SER A 110 15.42 -12.27 8.15
C SER A 110 14.59 -11.06 8.51
N ARG A 111 13.90 -10.47 7.53
CA ARG A 111 13.23 -9.17 7.72
C ARG A 111 11.75 -9.25 7.39
N TYR A 112 10.95 -8.75 8.32
CA TYR A 112 9.52 -8.53 8.14
C TYR A 112 9.27 -7.03 8.06
N ILE A 113 8.61 -6.60 6.98
CA ILE A 113 8.33 -5.20 6.71
C ILE A 113 6.81 -5.04 6.59
N VAL A 114 6.23 -4.16 7.39
CA VAL A 114 4.79 -3.88 7.40
C VAL A 114 4.53 -2.39 7.47
N TRP A 115 3.35 -1.95 7.05
CA TRP A 115 2.85 -0.63 7.40
C TRP A 115 2.65 -0.54 8.92
N ALA A 116 3.08 0.56 9.52
CA ALA A 116 2.93 0.89 10.94
C ALA A 116 2.27 2.27 11.14
N GLY A 117 1.40 2.63 10.20
CA GLY A 117 0.75 3.94 10.14
C GLY A 117 0.78 4.53 8.73
N GLN A 118 0.17 5.70 8.58
CA GLN A 118 0.12 6.40 7.31
C GLN A 118 1.53 6.83 6.89
N GLY A 119 2.08 6.19 5.85
CA GLY A 119 3.41 6.49 5.34
C GLY A 119 4.56 6.03 6.24
N VAL A 120 4.31 5.15 7.22
CA VAL A 120 5.35 4.64 8.11
C VAL A 120 5.53 3.15 7.88
N LEU A 121 6.73 2.73 7.51
CA LEU A 121 7.10 1.31 7.40
C LEU A 121 7.86 0.89 8.65
N ALA A 122 7.46 -0.21 9.27
CA ALA A 122 8.22 -0.84 10.33
C ALA A 122 8.98 -2.06 9.79
N THR A 123 10.20 -2.27 10.27
CA THR A 123 11.07 -3.39 9.90
C THR A 123 11.60 -4.08 11.14
N ALA A 124 11.27 -5.36 11.28
CA ALA A 124 11.86 -6.27 12.26
C ALA A 124 12.90 -7.15 11.55
N SER A 125 14.12 -7.19 12.07
CA SER A 125 15.26 -7.85 11.43
C SER A 125 15.93 -8.93 12.28
N GLY A 126 15.26 -9.44 13.31
CA GLY A 126 15.87 -10.37 14.28
C GLY A 126 16.87 -9.69 15.22
N GLU A 127 16.78 -8.36 15.36
CA GLU A 127 17.53 -7.58 16.34
C GLU A 127 16.63 -7.23 17.54
N ASN A 128 17.20 -6.69 18.62
CA ASN A 128 16.43 -6.15 19.75
C ASN A 128 15.85 -4.74 19.49
N VAL A 129 15.82 -4.33 18.22
CA VAL A 129 15.33 -3.04 17.78
C VAL A 129 14.36 -3.20 16.61
N LEU A 130 13.32 -2.39 16.64
CA LEU A 130 12.38 -2.18 15.55
C LEU A 130 12.74 -0.87 14.86
N ARG A 131 12.98 -0.92 13.55
CA ARG A 131 13.26 0.28 12.75
C ARG A 131 11.98 0.74 12.09
N MET A 132 11.75 2.05 12.08
CA MET A 132 10.62 2.63 11.37
C MET A 132 11.11 3.72 10.42
N LEU A 133 10.53 3.77 9.23
CA LEU A 133 10.83 4.76 8.21
C LEU A 133 9.53 5.48 7.85
N ASP A 134 9.47 6.79 8.11
CA ASP A 134 8.45 7.65 7.51
C ASP A 134 8.90 7.99 6.09
N ILE A 135 8.24 7.38 5.11
CA ILE A 135 8.57 7.56 3.69
C ILE A 135 8.08 8.90 3.13
N GLY A 136 7.16 9.59 3.82
CA GLY A 136 6.66 10.91 3.41
C GLY A 136 7.58 12.04 3.88
N ARG A 137 8.20 11.87 5.04
CA ARG A 137 9.13 12.84 5.65
C ARG A 137 10.59 12.49 5.44
N ASN A 138 10.88 11.26 4.99
CA ASN A 138 12.22 10.70 4.91
C ASN A 138 12.93 10.68 6.28
N GLU A 139 12.19 10.32 7.33
CA GLU A 139 12.66 10.28 8.72
C GLU A 139 12.76 8.84 9.22
N ASN A 140 13.82 8.55 9.98
CA ASN A 140 14.06 7.22 10.54
C ASN A 140 13.87 7.26 12.07
N TYR A 141 13.21 6.24 12.59
CA TYR A 141 12.94 6.06 14.00
C TYR A 141 13.37 4.65 14.45
N VAL A 142 13.68 4.50 15.73
CA VAL A 142 14.09 3.22 16.32
C VAL A 142 13.37 3.04 17.65
N LEU A 143 12.70 1.91 17.81
CA LEU A 143 12.17 1.43 19.08
C LEU A 143 13.03 0.25 19.55
N ARG A 144 13.38 0.20 20.83
CA ARG A 144 14.24 -0.84 21.40
C ARG A 144 13.51 -1.58 22.52
N LEU A 145 13.78 -2.88 22.64
CA LEU A 145 13.38 -3.66 23.81
C LEU A 145 14.16 -3.14 25.05
N GLU A 146 13.47 -2.54 26.01
CA GLU A 146 14.09 -1.98 27.21
C GLU A 146 14.44 -3.08 28.23
N SER A 147 15.70 -3.12 28.66
CA SER A 147 16.33 -4.26 29.35
C SER A 147 15.70 -4.70 30.67
N ALA A 148 14.80 -3.92 31.27
CA ALA A 148 14.17 -4.29 32.53
C ALA A 148 13.16 -5.44 32.39
N ALA A 149 12.62 -5.66 31.18
CA ALA A 149 11.59 -6.66 30.92
C ALA A 149 12.03 -7.81 29.99
N TYR A 150 13.26 -7.77 29.48
CA TYR A 150 13.73 -8.69 28.42
C TYR A 150 15.10 -9.28 28.75
N GLU A 151 15.31 -10.53 28.35
CA GLU A 151 16.56 -11.25 28.54
C GLU A 151 17.61 -10.89 27.48
N GLN A 152 18.88 -11.09 27.82
CA GLN A 152 19.97 -10.89 26.87
C GLN A 152 19.87 -11.93 25.74
N GLY A 153 19.70 -11.44 24.51
CA GLY A 153 19.58 -12.30 23.32
C GLY A 153 18.17 -12.36 22.75
N GLU A 154 17.17 -11.81 23.44
CA GLU A 154 15.82 -11.68 22.88
C GLU A 154 15.82 -10.72 21.67
N CYS A 155 15.03 -11.07 20.66
CA CYS A 155 14.95 -10.35 19.42
C CYS A 155 13.53 -10.27 18.87
N ILE A 156 13.29 -9.28 18.02
CA ILE A 156 11.99 -9.07 17.37
C ILE A 156 11.98 -9.89 16.08
N THR A 157 11.14 -10.91 16.04
CA THR A 157 11.04 -11.86 14.92
C THR A 157 9.91 -11.55 13.96
N CYS A 158 8.84 -10.89 14.41
CA CYS A 158 7.68 -10.53 13.59
C CYS A 158 7.00 -9.28 14.12
N ILE A 159 6.20 -8.65 13.26
CA ILE A 159 5.44 -7.44 13.57
C ILE A 159 4.11 -7.44 12.82
N ALA A 160 3.08 -6.90 13.47
CA ALA A 160 1.78 -6.63 12.89
C ALA A 160 1.30 -5.27 13.39
N TYR A 161 0.51 -4.58 12.57
CA TYR A 161 -0.03 -3.28 12.88
C TYR A 161 -1.55 -3.30 12.77
N SER A 162 -2.21 -2.66 13.73
CA SER A 162 -3.65 -2.42 13.71
C SER A 162 -3.90 -0.92 13.60
N SER A 163 -4.76 -0.54 12.65
CA SER A 163 -5.28 0.82 12.54
C SER A 163 -6.46 1.08 13.48
N MET A 164 -6.99 0.05 14.15
CA MET A 164 -8.06 0.16 15.14
C MET A 164 -7.48 0.77 16.43
N LYS A 165 -8.15 1.79 16.95
CA LYS A 165 -7.85 2.41 18.24
C LYS A 165 -8.65 1.74 19.35
#